data_AF-A0A953X4Z2-F1
#
_entry.id   AF-A0A953X4Z2-F1
#
_cell.length_a   1.000
_cell.length_b   1.000
_cell.length_c   1.000
_cell.angle_alpha   90.00
_cell.angle_beta   90.00
_cell.angle_gamma   90.00
#
_symmetry.space_group_name_H-M   'P 1'
#
loop_
_entity.id
_entity.type
_entity.pdbx_description
1 polymer ?
#
loop_
_entity_poly.entity_id
_entity_poly.type
_entity_poly.pdbx_seq_one_letter_code
_entity_poly.pdbx_strand_id
1 'polypeptide(L)'
;VERLFVIQHMKDGAWLFRNAGEALTNLLGRQLTNHNFLNLWTGPDRSMMSAFLDAIRLDGAPGVIRGRGETMTGQRVELEVSLMPLARSAERPDAYRLLGLYQALGGEPMLKGRPVWRHRVSMLVPPDTRIVGPQLKLVASNG
;
A
#
# COMPACT_ATOMS: atom_id res chain seq x y z
N VAL A 1 -5.24 1.88 -16.12
CA VAL A 1 -6.21 2.35 -15.10
C VAL A 1 -6.82 1.19 -14.31
N GLU A 2 -6.95 -0.01 -14.89
CA GLU A 2 -7.71 -1.13 -14.31
C GLU A 2 -7.21 -1.71 -12.98
N ARG A 3 -5.98 -1.37 -12.56
CA ARG A 3 -5.44 -1.76 -11.24
C ARG A 3 -5.08 -0.58 -10.33
N LEU A 4 -5.54 0.61 -10.70
CA LEU A 4 -5.48 1.77 -9.80
C LEU A 4 -6.63 1.69 -8.79
N PHE A 5 -6.39 2.22 -7.60
CA PHE A 5 -7.40 2.33 -6.56
C PHE A 5 -7.13 3.56 -5.69
N VAL A 6 -8.12 3.99 -4.93
CA VAL A 6 -7.98 5.05 -3.94
C VAL A 6 -8.44 4.50 -2.59
N ILE A 7 -7.61 4.66 -1.56
CA ILE A 7 -8.00 4.41 -0.17
C ILE A 7 -8.06 5.71 0.61
N GLN A 8 -8.95 5.77 1.59
CA GLN A 8 -9.15 6.94 2.44
C GLN A 8 -9.02 6.54 3.90
N HIS A 9 -8.27 7.33 4.66
CA HIS A 9 -8.17 7.21 6.10
C HIS A 9 -9.47 7.68 6.79
N MET A 10 -9.93 6.91 7.75
CA MET A 10 -11.13 7.16 8.54
C MET A 10 -10.76 7.53 9.98
N LYS A 11 -11.66 8.20 10.70
CA LYS A 11 -11.41 8.63 12.08
C LYS A 11 -11.16 7.47 13.06
N ASP A 12 -11.69 6.30 12.76
CA ASP A 12 -11.53 5.05 13.52
C ASP A 12 -10.25 4.26 13.13
N GLY A 13 -9.39 4.83 12.26
CA GLY A 13 -8.17 4.18 11.80
C GLY A 13 -8.35 3.23 10.60
N ALA A 14 -9.57 3.06 10.09
CA ALA A 14 -9.80 2.25 8.90
C ALA A 14 -9.26 2.94 7.62
N TRP A 15 -8.83 2.13 6.66
CA TRP A 15 -8.42 2.59 5.33
C TRP A 15 -9.38 2.07 4.28
N LEU A 16 -10.43 2.83 3.97
CA LEU A 16 -11.50 2.34 3.10
C LEU A 16 -11.17 2.60 1.62
N PHE A 17 -11.33 1.58 0.79
CA PHE A 17 -11.36 1.75 -0.66
C PHE A 17 -12.52 2.68 -1.05
N ARG A 18 -12.22 3.71 -1.84
CA ARG A 18 -13.20 4.63 -2.44
C ARG A 18 -13.49 4.30 -3.89
N ASN A 19 -12.49 3.79 -4.59
CA ASN A 19 -12.63 3.14 -5.88
C ASN A 19 -11.55 2.07 -6.03
N ALA A 20 -11.75 1.20 -7.01
CA ALA A 20 -10.75 0.29 -7.51
C ALA A 20 -11.08 -0.03 -8.95
N GLY A 21 -10.06 -0.18 -9.79
CA GLY A 21 -10.24 -0.64 -11.15
C GLY A 21 -10.77 -2.07 -11.21
N GLU A 22 -11.38 -2.39 -12.36
CA GLU A 22 -12.09 -3.65 -12.57
C GLU A 22 -11.15 -4.86 -12.50
N ALA A 23 -9.96 -4.80 -13.11
CA ALA A 23 -9.00 -5.90 -13.07
C ALA A 23 -8.55 -6.22 -11.63
N LEU A 24 -8.38 -5.20 -10.78
CA LEU A 24 -8.08 -5.43 -9.35
C LEU A 24 -9.26 -6.06 -8.61
N THR A 25 -10.48 -5.58 -8.88
CA THR A 25 -11.72 -6.12 -8.30
C THR A 25 -11.89 -7.60 -8.67
N ASN A 26 -11.66 -7.95 -9.94
CA ASN A 26 -11.71 -9.32 -10.44
C ASN A 26 -10.61 -10.20 -9.82
N LEU A 27 -9.38 -9.69 -9.73
CA LEU A 27 -8.26 -10.41 -9.11
C LEU A 27 -8.50 -10.73 -7.63
N LEU A 28 -9.16 -9.83 -6.89
CA LEU A 28 -9.49 -10.03 -5.47
C LEU A 28 -10.85 -10.72 -5.26
N GLY A 29 -11.59 -10.98 -6.34
CA GLY A 29 -12.85 -11.74 -6.34
C GLY A 29 -14.00 -11.07 -5.59
N ARG A 30 -13.96 -9.76 -5.36
CA ARG A 30 -15.01 -9.03 -4.63
C ARG A 30 -15.00 -7.54 -4.98
N GLN A 31 -16.18 -6.90 -4.89
CA GLN A 31 -16.27 -5.44 -4.96
C GLN A 31 -15.48 -4.82 -3.80
N LEU A 32 -14.54 -3.93 -4.11
CA LEU A 32 -13.64 -3.38 -3.10
C LEU A 32 -14.16 -2.12 -2.43
N THR A 33 -15.06 -1.37 -3.08
CA THR A 33 -15.61 -0.12 -2.54
C THR A 33 -16.11 -0.31 -1.10
N ASN A 34 -15.73 0.63 -0.22
CA ASN A 34 -16.01 0.65 1.21
C ASN A 34 -15.43 -0.52 2.04
N HIS A 35 -14.66 -1.43 1.45
CA HIS A 35 -13.90 -2.41 2.22
C HIS A 35 -12.65 -1.77 2.82
N ASN A 36 -12.24 -2.25 3.99
CA ASN A 36 -11.00 -1.83 4.61
C ASN A 36 -9.80 -2.53 3.94
N PHE A 37 -8.88 -1.75 3.40
CA PHE A 37 -7.61 -2.21 2.80
C PHE A 37 -6.80 -3.07 3.76
N LEU A 38 -6.82 -2.76 5.06
CA LEU A 38 -6.13 -3.56 6.07
C LEU A 38 -6.66 -5.00 6.16
N ASN A 39 -7.86 -5.29 5.66
CA ASN A 39 -8.42 -6.65 5.64
C ASN A 39 -7.79 -7.55 4.55
N LEU A 40 -6.95 -7.02 3.67
CA LEU A 40 -6.12 -7.84 2.77
C LEU A 40 -4.99 -8.56 3.53
N TRP A 41 -4.59 -7.98 4.66
CA TRP A 41 -3.45 -8.41 5.47
C TRP A 41 -3.97 -9.07 6.76
N THR A 42 -3.23 -10.06 7.27
CA THR A 42 -3.66 -10.85 8.44
C THR A 42 -2.54 -10.96 9.47
N GLY A 43 -2.91 -11.13 10.74
CA GLY A 43 -1.93 -11.31 11.82
C GLY A 43 -0.91 -10.16 11.89
N PRO A 44 0.39 -10.46 12.06
CA PRO A 44 1.45 -9.45 12.15
C PRO A 44 1.52 -8.51 10.93
N ASP A 45 1.24 -9.02 9.73
CA ASP A 45 1.29 -8.24 8.49
C ASP A 45 0.25 -7.12 8.48
N ARG A 46 -0.89 -7.32 9.15
CA ARG A 46 -1.91 -6.27 9.30
C ARG A 46 -1.42 -5.12 10.16
N SER A 47 -0.81 -5.42 11.31
CA SER A 47 -0.26 -4.39 12.20
C SER A 47 0.87 -3.62 11.53
N MET A 48 1.75 -4.34 10.83
CA MET A 48 2.84 -3.74 10.06
C MET A 48 2.32 -2.83 8.95
N MET A 49 1.27 -3.26 8.23
CA MET A 49 0.64 -2.44 7.19
C MET A 49 -0.03 -1.19 7.76
N SER A 50 -0.67 -1.29 8.92
CA SER A 50 -1.26 -0.12 9.59
C SER A 50 -0.19 0.94 9.89
N ALA A 51 0.91 0.53 10.52
CA ALA A 51 2.03 1.43 10.82
C ALA A 51 2.65 2.02 9.55
N PHE A 52 2.74 1.23 8.48
CA PHE A 52 3.26 1.68 7.18
C PHE A 52 2.39 2.75 6.53
N LEU A 53 1.06 2.57 6.52
CA LEU A 53 0.13 3.56 6.00
C LEU A 53 0.14 4.84 6.83
N ASP A 54 0.32 4.74 8.15
CA ASP A 54 0.50 5.89 9.02
C ASP A 54 1.80 6.65 8.73
N ALA A 55 2.91 5.95 8.43
CA ALA A 55 4.15 6.59 8.02
C ALA A 55 3.98 7.39 6.72
N ILE A 56 3.40 6.79 5.68
CA ILE A 56 3.02 7.50 4.43
C ILE A 56 2.14 8.70 4.75
N ARG A 57 1.17 8.54 5.68
CA ARG A 57 0.26 9.61 6.07
C ARG A 57 0.96 10.81 6.69
N LEU A 58 1.81 10.54 7.67
CA LEU A 58 2.51 11.55 8.46
C LEU A 58 3.58 12.26 7.63
N ASP A 59 4.32 11.49 6.82
CA ASP A 59 5.43 12.03 6.02
C ASP A 59 4.94 12.72 4.74
N GLY A 60 3.77 12.34 4.23
CA GLY A 60 3.22 12.90 3.00
C GLY A 60 3.99 12.51 1.73
N ALA A 61 4.75 11.41 1.78
CA ALA A 61 5.54 10.90 0.66
C ALA A 61 5.16 9.45 0.29
N PRO A 62 5.47 8.99 -0.94
CA PRO A 62 5.07 7.66 -1.41
C PRO A 62 5.74 6.51 -0.63
N GLY A 63 5.09 5.34 -0.62
CA GLY A 63 5.67 4.10 -0.12
C GLY A 63 5.35 2.92 -1.02
N VAL A 64 6.20 1.87 -0.96
CA VAL A 64 6.04 0.65 -1.76
C VAL A 64 5.93 -0.57 -0.86
N ILE A 65 4.99 -1.44 -1.17
CA ILE A 65 4.79 -2.74 -0.53
C ILE A 65 5.17 -3.80 -1.55
N ARG A 66 6.06 -4.72 -1.18
CA ARG A 66 6.24 -5.98 -1.90
C ARG A 66 5.72 -7.12 -1.06
N GLY A 67 5.07 -8.05 -1.71
CA GLY A 67 4.46 -9.18 -1.03
C GLY A 67 4.10 -10.28 -1.98
N ARG A 68 3.33 -11.22 -1.44
CA ARG A 68 2.70 -12.28 -2.22
C ARG A 68 1.23 -12.37 -1.91
N GLY A 69 0.46 -12.70 -2.94
CA GLY A 69 -0.93 -13.09 -2.85
C GLY A 69 -1.05 -14.61 -2.92
N GLU A 70 -1.95 -15.19 -2.14
CA GLU A 70 -2.26 -16.62 -2.16
C GLU A 70 -3.77 -16.83 -2.38
N THR A 71 -4.11 -17.76 -3.28
CA THR A 71 -5.50 -18.25 -3.42
C THR A 71 -5.85 -19.20 -2.27
N MET A 72 -7.14 -19.53 -2.10
CA MET A 72 -7.55 -20.56 -1.13
C MET A 72 -6.95 -21.94 -1.43
N THR A 73 -6.65 -22.24 -2.70
CA THR A 73 -6.05 -23.50 -3.12
C THR A 73 -4.52 -23.44 -3.23
N GLY A 74 -3.89 -22.42 -2.65
CA GLY A 74 -2.44 -22.34 -2.42
C GLY A 74 -1.60 -21.84 -3.60
N GLN A 75 -2.20 -21.39 -4.71
CA GLN A 75 -1.43 -20.77 -5.79
C GLN A 75 -0.98 -19.37 -5.39
N ARG A 76 0.21 -19.00 -5.84
CA ARG A 76 0.89 -17.76 -5.43
C ARG A 76 1.08 -16.82 -6.60
N VAL A 77 1.05 -15.53 -6.29
CA VAL A 77 1.39 -14.43 -7.20
C VAL A 77 2.26 -13.45 -6.42
N GLU A 78 3.41 -13.07 -6.98
CA GLU A 78 4.22 -11.99 -6.39
C GLU A 78 3.60 -10.66 -6.78
N LEU A 79 3.56 -9.70 -5.85
CA LEU A 79 2.90 -8.42 -6.06
C LEU A 79 3.71 -7.24 -5.53
N GLU A 80 3.52 -6.11 -6.18
CA GLU A 80 3.92 -4.79 -5.71
C GLU A 80 2.69 -3.90 -5.58
N VAL A 81 2.61 -3.16 -4.48
CA VAL A 81 1.63 -2.10 -4.29
C VAL A 81 2.35 -0.79 -4.03
N SER A 82 2.28 0.13 -4.98
CA SER A 82 2.77 1.50 -4.80
C SER A 82 1.64 2.37 -4.27
N LEU A 83 1.94 3.17 -3.25
CA LEU A 83 0.99 4.08 -2.59
C LEU A 83 1.54 5.50 -2.62
N MET A 84 0.71 6.46 -3.03
CA MET A 84 1.07 7.86 -3.15
C MET A 84 -0.01 8.74 -2.52
N PRO A 85 0.36 9.70 -1.65
CA PRO A 85 -0.58 10.69 -1.13
C PRO A 85 -1.23 11.51 -2.24
N LEU A 86 -2.55 11.65 -2.17
CA LEU A 86 -3.29 12.58 -3.01
C LEU A 86 -3.32 13.96 -2.37
N ALA A 87 -3.23 15.00 -3.20
CA ALA A 87 -3.45 16.37 -2.77
C ALA A 87 -4.79 16.50 -2.03
N ARG A 88 -4.78 17.21 -0.91
CA ARG A 88 -5.99 17.50 -0.15
C ARG A 88 -6.89 18.39 -1.01
N SER A 89 -8.16 17.99 -1.15
CA SER A 89 -9.14 18.84 -1.83
C SER A 89 -9.59 19.94 -0.86
N ALA A 90 -9.79 21.16 -1.37
CA ALA A 90 -10.38 22.25 -0.60
C ALA A 90 -11.79 21.89 -0.08
N GLU A 91 -12.53 21.06 -0.81
CA GLU A 91 -13.88 20.62 -0.43
C GLU A 91 -13.88 19.60 0.72
N ARG A 92 -12.76 18.88 0.92
CA ARG A 92 -12.62 17.85 1.96
C ARG A 92 -11.22 17.90 2.57
N PRO A 93 -10.91 18.95 3.35
CA PRO A 93 -9.55 19.17 3.88
C PRO A 93 -9.10 18.09 4.87
N ASP A 94 -10.05 17.42 5.53
CA ASP A 94 -9.80 16.36 6.50
C ASP A 94 -9.67 14.97 5.87
N ALA A 95 -10.01 14.82 4.58
CA ALA A 95 -9.98 13.53 3.90
C ALA A 95 -8.56 13.22 3.41
N TYR A 96 -7.81 12.48 4.22
CA TYR A 96 -6.53 11.94 3.80
C TYR A 96 -6.73 10.72 2.88
N ARG A 97 -6.22 10.79 1.65
CA ARG A 97 -6.40 9.76 0.63
C ARG A 97 -5.06 9.37 0.01
N LEU A 98 -4.93 8.09 -0.31
CA LEU A 98 -3.81 7.55 -1.06
C LEU A 98 -4.32 7.01 -2.40
N LEU A 99 -3.61 7.34 -3.48
CA LEU A 99 -3.68 6.62 -4.74
C LEU A 99 -2.81 5.39 -4.63
N GLY A 100 -3.34 4.25 -5.04
CA GLY A 100 -2.63 2.99 -5.08
C GLY A 100 -2.58 2.39 -6.47
N LEU A 101 -1.48 1.71 -6.78
CA LEU A 101 -1.32 0.86 -7.96
C LEU A 101 -0.97 -0.54 -7.49
N TYR A 102 -1.80 -1.52 -7.85
CA TYR A 102 -1.55 -2.94 -7.57
C TYR A 102 -1.00 -3.62 -8.83
N GLN A 103 0.16 -4.26 -8.74
CA GLN A 103 0.76 -4.98 -9.87
C GLN A 103 1.14 -6.40 -9.46
N ALA A 104 0.75 -7.37 -10.27
CA ALA A 104 1.37 -8.67 -10.23
C ALA A 104 2.77 -8.55 -10.88
N LEU A 105 3.79 -9.01 -10.17
CA LEU A 105 5.17 -9.08 -10.68
C LEU A 105 5.44 -10.40 -11.43
N GLY A 106 4.52 -11.36 -11.33
CA GLY A 106 4.58 -12.66 -11.99
C GLY A 106 3.63 -13.66 -11.34
N GLY A 107 3.33 -14.76 -12.04
CA GLY A 107 2.52 -15.85 -11.51
C GLY A 107 1.00 -15.69 -11.65
N GLU A 108 0.50 -14.57 -12.16
CA GLU A 108 -0.95 -14.35 -12.34
C GLU A 108 -1.64 -15.41 -13.23
N PRO A 109 -1.04 -15.88 -14.36
CA PRO A 109 -1.63 -16.99 -15.13
C PRO A 109 -1.79 -18.28 -14.32
N MET A 110 -0.98 -18.52 -13.29
CA MET A 110 -1.06 -19.71 -12.45
C MET A 110 -2.28 -19.69 -11.51
N LEU A 111 -2.87 -18.52 -11.30
CA LEU A 111 -4.10 -18.39 -10.52
C LEU A 111 -5.28 -19.06 -11.23
N LYS A 112 -5.25 -19.18 -12.56
CA LYS A 112 -6.34 -19.79 -13.37
C LYS A 112 -7.71 -19.17 -13.05
N GLY A 113 -7.75 -17.84 -12.92
CA GLY A 113 -8.96 -17.08 -12.59
C GLY A 113 -9.41 -17.17 -11.12
N ARG A 114 -8.71 -17.91 -10.25
CA ARG A 114 -9.02 -17.95 -8.82
C ARG A 114 -8.60 -16.66 -8.14
N PRO A 115 -9.44 -16.11 -7.24
CA PRO A 115 -9.13 -14.85 -6.58
C PRO A 115 -7.98 -15.00 -5.58
N VAL A 116 -7.21 -13.93 -5.43
CA VAL A 116 -6.24 -13.78 -4.35
C VAL A 116 -7.01 -13.53 -3.05
N TRP A 117 -6.82 -14.42 -2.08
CA TRP A 117 -7.55 -14.39 -0.82
C TRP A 117 -6.74 -13.80 0.33
N ARG A 118 -5.43 -14.08 0.35
CA ARG A 118 -4.54 -13.68 1.45
C ARG A 118 -3.29 -13.01 0.92
N HIS A 119 -2.89 -11.92 1.57
CA HIS A 119 -1.63 -11.25 1.30
C HIS A 119 -0.64 -11.49 2.41
N ARG A 120 0.64 -11.58 2.06
CA ARG A 120 1.76 -11.59 2.99
C ARG A 120 2.78 -10.53 2.59
N VAL A 121 3.31 -9.83 3.58
CA VAL A 121 4.34 -8.80 3.36
C VAL A 121 5.69 -9.49 3.20
N SER A 122 6.42 -9.13 2.15
CA SER A 122 7.81 -9.56 1.93
C SER A 122 8.78 -8.41 2.20
N MET A 123 8.41 -7.18 1.84
CA MET A 123 9.21 -5.98 2.05
C MET A 123 8.31 -4.76 2.13
N LEU A 124 8.68 -3.80 2.97
CA LEU A 124 8.11 -2.46 2.99
C LEU A 124 9.23 -1.46 2.69
N VAL A 125 9.00 -0.61 1.71
CA VAL A 125 9.86 0.54 1.40
C VAL A 125 9.11 1.77 1.89
N PRO A 126 9.39 2.26 3.11
CA PRO A 126 8.73 3.43 3.65
C PRO A 126 9.12 4.68 2.86
N PRO A 127 8.38 5.79 3.04
CA PRO A 127 8.77 7.07 2.49
C PRO A 127 10.21 7.41 2.86
N ASP A 128 11.02 7.75 1.86
CA ASP A 128 12.41 8.19 2.08
C ASP A 128 12.39 9.66 2.47
N THR A 129 12.32 9.92 3.78
CA THR A 129 12.32 11.26 4.35
C THR A 129 13.73 11.76 4.68
N ARG A 130 14.77 11.35 3.93
CA ARG A 130 16.11 11.96 4.10
C ARG A 130 16.00 13.48 3.99
N ILE A 131 15.94 14.13 5.15
CA ILE A 131 16.23 15.54 5.31
C ILE A 131 17.70 15.63 4.94
N VAL A 132 18.01 16.28 3.84
CA VAL A 132 19.38 16.70 3.53
C VAL A 132 19.73 17.80 4.54
N GLY A 133 20.03 17.40 5.76
CA GLY A 133 20.64 18.27 6.76
C GLY A 133 22.05 18.62 6.32
N PRO A 134 22.63 19.74 6.80
CA PRO A 134 24.00 20.10 6.46
C PRO A 134 24.93 18.93 6.80
N GLN A 135 25.73 18.50 5.83
CA GLN A 135 26.80 17.51 6.02
C GLN A 135 27.86 18.14 6.92
N LEU A 136 27.77 17.91 8.23
CA LEU A 136 28.81 18.32 9.17
C LEU A 136 30.07 17.51 8.87
N LYS A 137 31.00 18.15 8.16
CA LYS A 137 32.34 17.60 7.92
C LYS A 137 33.18 17.89 9.17
N LEU A 138 33.32 16.91 10.04
CA LEU A 138 34.27 16.96 11.16
C LEU A 138 35.69 16.97 10.60
N VAL A 139 36.42 18.05 10.86
CA VAL A 139 37.86 18.15 10.61
C VAL A 139 38.54 18.16 11.97
N ALA A 140 39.26 17.09 12.29
CA ALA A 140 40.19 17.08 13.41
C ALA A 140 41.51 17.67 12.94
N SER A 141 41.89 18.83 13.48
CA SER A 141 43.23 19.38 13.38
C SER A 141 44.08 18.78 14.50
N ASN A 142 45.02 17.91 14.14
CA ASN A 142 46.06 17.46 15.06
C ASN A 142 47.13 18.56 15.11
N GLY A 143 47.16 19.30 16.22
CA GLY A 143 48.26 20.20 16.58
C GLY A 143 49.36 19.46 17.32
#